data_AF-A0AAU6Q7V1-F1
#
_entry.id   AF-A0AAU6Q7V1-F1
#
_cell.length_a   1.000
_cell.length_b   1.000
_cell.length_c   1.000
_cell.angle_alpha   90.00
_cell.angle_beta   90.00
_cell.angle_gamma   90.00
#
_symmetry.space_group_name_H-M   'P 1'
#
loop_
_entity.id
_entity.type
_entity.pdbx_description
1 polymer ?
#
loop_
_entity_poly.entity_id
_entity_poly.type
_entity_poly.pdbx_seq_one_letter_code
_entity_poly.pdbx_strand_id
1 'polypeptide(L)'
;MTKLRKMLFALQRRAELAREQATCAELAYLADLTDWTARRLELQRDLNFLKVYGTPSEAGLARERLNFWDKRRPVKVDYAPMPRALRGVVGVLWR
;
A
#
# COMPACT_ATOMS: atom_id res chain seq x y z
N MET A 1 33.16 -26.47 -11.09
CA MET A 1 31.76 -25.94 -11.09
C MET A 1 31.41 -25.43 -12.47
N THR A 2 30.35 -25.95 -13.11
CA THR A 2 29.93 -25.56 -14.47
C THR A 2 29.26 -24.18 -14.52
N LYS A 3 29.40 -23.46 -15.65
CA LYS A 3 28.84 -22.11 -15.89
C LYS A 3 27.32 -22.03 -15.60
N LEU A 4 26.59 -23.09 -15.95
CA LEU A 4 25.15 -23.23 -15.73
C LEU A 4 24.78 -23.18 -14.24
N ARG A 5 25.52 -23.91 -13.38
CA ARG A 5 25.26 -23.89 -11.93
C ARG A 5 25.45 -22.50 -11.33
N LYS A 6 26.51 -21.77 -11.73
CA LYS A 6 26.74 -20.39 -11.29
C LYS A 6 25.60 -19.45 -11.68
N MET A 7 25.05 -19.61 -12.89
CA MET A 7 23.91 -18.83 -13.36
C MET A 7 22.62 -19.14 -12.58
N LEU A 8 22.35 -20.43 -12.30
CA LEU A 8 21.19 -20.84 -11.50
C LEU A 8 21.25 -20.27 -10.07
N PHE A 9 22.41 -20.36 -9.42
CA PHE A 9 22.60 -19.76 -8.10
C PHE A 9 22.41 -18.24 -8.11
N ALA A 10 22.91 -17.55 -9.13
CA ALA A 10 22.73 -16.10 -9.26
C ALA A 10 21.26 -15.71 -9.48
N LEU A 11 20.50 -16.49 -10.26
CA LEU A 11 19.07 -16.27 -10.46
C LEU A 11 18.27 -16.51 -9.18
N GLN A 12 18.57 -17.59 -8.45
CA GLN A 12 17.92 -17.88 -7.18
C GLN A 12 18.15 -16.74 -6.17
N ARG A 13 19.40 -16.29 -6.02
CA ARG A 13 19.74 -15.18 -5.12
C ARG A 13 19.04 -13.88 -5.49
N ARG A 14 18.88 -13.59 -6.79
CA ARG A 14 18.11 -12.43 -7.26
C ARG A 14 16.62 -12.56 -6.96
N ALA A 15 16.05 -13.77 -7.09
CA ALA A 15 14.66 -14.02 -6.76
C ALA A 15 14.39 -13.88 -5.25
N GLU A 16 15.33 -14.33 -4.40
CA GLU A 16 15.27 -14.14 -2.95
C GLU A 16 15.31 -12.65 -2.59
N LEU A 17 16.25 -11.88 -3.13
CA LEU A 17 16.32 -10.43 -2.92
C LEU A 17 15.05 -9.70 -3.38
N ALA A 18 14.49 -10.08 -4.53
CA ALA A 18 13.24 -9.49 -5.03
C ALA A 18 12.05 -9.80 -4.10
N ARG A 19 11.99 -11.00 -3.52
CA ARG A 19 10.98 -11.35 -2.52
C ARG A 19 11.13 -10.53 -1.25
N GLU A 20 12.34 -10.38 -0.74
CA GLU A 20 12.61 -9.56 0.45
C GLU A 20 12.20 -8.10 0.22
N GLN A 21 12.55 -7.53 -0.94
CA GLN A 21 12.14 -6.17 -1.31
C GLN A 21 10.62 -6.01 -1.38
N ALA A 22 9.92 -6.99 -1.98
CA ALA A 22 8.46 -6.98 -2.04
C ALA A 22 7.83 -7.06 -0.64
N THR A 23 8.37 -7.90 0.25
CA THR A 23 7.91 -8.00 1.64
C THR A 23 8.13 -6.69 2.40
N CYS A 24 9.30 -6.06 2.26
CA CYS A 24 9.58 -4.78 2.90
C CYS A 24 8.64 -3.67 2.40
N ALA A 25 8.36 -3.63 1.10
CA ALA A 25 7.42 -2.68 0.51
C ALA A 25 5.97 -2.91 1.00
N GLU A 26 5.56 -4.18 1.14
CA GLU A 26 4.26 -4.53 1.71
C GLU A 26 4.14 -4.01 3.15
N LEU A 27 5.15 -4.27 3.98
CA LEU A 27 5.16 -3.84 5.37
C LEU A 27 5.13 -2.31 5.50
N ALA A 28 5.89 -1.60 4.66
CA ALA A 28 5.87 -0.14 4.62
C ALA A 28 4.47 0.38 4.25
N TYR A 29 3.84 -0.18 3.22
CA TYR A 29 2.48 0.20 2.84
C TYR A 29 1.46 -0.06 3.96
N LEU A 30 1.56 -1.21 4.65
CA LEU A 30 0.68 -1.54 5.75
C LEU A 30 0.89 -0.60 6.96
N ALA A 31 2.11 -0.21 7.25
CA ALA A 31 2.43 0.78 8.29
C ALA A 31 1.79 2.14 7.95
N ASP A 32 2.04 2.65 6.75
CA ASP A 32 1.46 3.91 6.27
C ASP A 32 -0.08 3.87 6.29
N LEU A 33 -0.68 2.74 5.89
CA LEU A 33 -2.12 2.55 5.90
C LEU A 33 -2.67 2.54 7.34
N THR A 34 -1.94 1.94 8.28
CA THR A 34 -2.32 1.90 9.68
C THR A 34 -2.30 3.31 10.28
N ASP A 35 -1.25 4.09 10.04
CA ASP A 35 -1.16 5.48 10.50
C ASP A 35 -2.25 6.36 9.87
N TRP A 36 -2.49 6.19 8.57
CA TRP A 36 -3.56 6.89 7.87
C TRP A 36 -4.95 6.55 8.43
N THR A 37 -5.22 5.27 8.70
CA THR A 37 -6.51 4.82 9.27
C THR A 37 -6.71 5.32 10.70
N ALA A 38 -5.67 5.28 11.55
CA ALA A 38 -5.72 5.83 12.90
C ALA A 38 -6.08 7.32 12.86
N ARG A 39 -5.38 8.11 12.04
CA ARG A 39 -5.64 9.54 11.92
C ARG A 39 -7.03 9.86 11.33
N ARG A 40 -7.49 9.04 10.38
CA ARG A 40 -8.84 9.17 9.82
C ARG A 40 -9.91 8.94 10.88
N LEU A 41 -9.74 7.95 11.76
CA LEU A 41 -10.67 7.65 12.84
C LEU A 41 -10.74 8.80 13.86
N GLU A 42 -9.61 9.42 14.19
CA GLU A 42 -9.58 10.62 15.03
C GLU A 42 -10.39 11.76 14.41
N LEU A 43 -10.12 12.10 13.15
CA LEU A 43 -10.86 13.16 12.44
C LEU A 43 -12.36 12.86 12.32
N GLN A 44 -12.72 11.58 12.16
CA GLN A 44 -14.12 11.16 12.15
C GLN A 44 -14.78 11.33 13.52
N ARG A 45 -14.07 11.05 14.61
CA ARG A 45 -14.55 11.28 15.99
C ARG A 45 -14.73 12.76 16.25
N ASP A 46 -13.76 13.60 15.85
CA ASP A 46 -13.85 15.06 15.97
C ASP A 46 -15.07 15.62 15.22
N LEU A 47 -15.28 15.15 13.97
CA LEU A 47 -16.45 15.53 13.18
C LEU A 47 -17.76 15.11 13.87
N ASN A 48 -17.82 13.90 14.42
CA ASN A 48 -19.01 13.42 15.13
C ASN A 48 -19.27 14.22 16.41
N PHE A 49 -18.22 14.57 17.16
CA PHE A 49 -18.34 15.43 18.33
C PHE A 49 -18.87 16.83 17.95
N LEU A 50 -18.28 17.46 16.93
CA LEU A 50 -18.68 18.79 16.48
C LEU A 50 -20.08 18.84 15.85
N LYS A 51 -20.56 17.72 15.29
CA LYS A 51 -21.96 17.62 14.82
C LYS A 51 -22.97 17.68 15.97
N VAL A 52 -22.58 17.24 17.17
CA VAL A 52 -23.47 17.19 18.34
C VAL A 52 -23.33 18.46 19.19
N TYR A 53 -22.10 18.92 19.39
CA TYR A 53 -21.77 19.96 20.36
C TYR A 53 -21.19 21.24 19.75
N GLY A 54 -20.80 21.21 18.47
CA GLY A 54 -20.14 22.33 17.80
C GLY A 54 -21.10 23.20 16.98
N THR A 55 -20.55 24.27 16.41
CA THR A 55 -21.28 25.11 15.45
C THR A 55 -21.28 24.49 14.04
N PRO A 56 -22.25 24.84 13.18
CA PRO A 56 -22.29 24.37 11.79
C PRO A 56 -21.00 24.69 11.01
N SER A 57 -20.36 25.83 11.29
CA SER A 57 -19.11 26.23 10.65
C SER A 57 -17.94 25.33 11.05
N GLU A 58 -17.82 24.98 12.33
CA GLU A 58 -16.77 24.08 12.83
C GLU A 58 -16.95 22.66 12.30
N ALA A 59 -18.19 22.16 12.28
CA ALA A 59 -18.51 20.88 11.67
C ALA A 59 -18.19 20.85 10.17
N GLY A 60 -18.42 21.97 9.48
CA GLY A 60 -18.02 22.18 8.07
C GLY A 60 -16.51 22.04 7.89
N LEU A 61 -15.71 22.78 8.67
CA LEU A 61 -14.24 22.70 8.64
C LEU A 61 -13.72 21.31 8.99
N ALA A 62 -14.30 20.64 9.99
CA ALA A 62 -13.92 19.27 10.34
C ALA A 62 -14.20 18.28 9.20
N ARG A 63 -15.31 18.47 8.48
CA ARG A 63 -15.65 17.66 7.30
C ARG A 63 -14.66 17.90 6.16
N GLU A 64 -14.24 19.14 5.93
CA GLU A 64 -13.21 19.46 4.95
C GLU A 64 -11.86 18.82 5.30
N ARG A 65 -11.45 18.87 6.57
CA ARG A 65 -10.23 18.20 7.06
C ARG A 65 -10.28 16.69 6.83
N LEU A 66 -11.41 16.05 7.13
CA LEU A 66 -11.60 14.62 6.88
C LEU A 66 -11.52 14.30 5.38
N ASN A 67 -12.22 15.06 4.53
CA ASN A 67 -12.18 14.89 3.08
C ASN A 67 -10.77 15.08 2.50
N PHE A 68 -10.01 16.03 3.04
CA PHE A 68 -8.63 16.26 2.66
C PHE A 68 -7.73 15.09 3.06
N TRP A 69 -7.91 14.54 4.25
CA TRP A 69 -7.19 13.36 4.69
C TRP A 69 -7.54 12.12 3.86
N ASP A 70 -8.81 11.97 3.48
CA ASP A 70 -9.27 10.86 2.64
C ASP A 70 -8.58 10.83 1.27
N LYS A 71 -8.27 12.00 0.69
CA LYS A 71 -7.51 12.13 -0.56
C LYS A 71 -6.04 11.73 -0.45
N ARG A 72 -5.49 11.65 0.77
CA ARG A 72 -4.09 11.28 1.05
C ARG A 72 -3.91 9.80 1.37
N ARG A 73 -4.92 8.97 1.11
CA ARG A 73 -4.85 7.53 1.37
C ARG A 73 -3.61 6.93 0.70
N PRO A 74 -2.76 6.19 1.43
CA PRO A 74 -1.63 5.48 0.86
C PRO A 74 -2.08 4.55 -0.28
N VAL A 75 -1.31 4.53 -1.37
CA VAL A 75 -1.54 3.65 -2.51
C VAL A 75 -0.50 2.56 -2.49
N LYS A 76 -0.95 1.32 -2.61
CA LYS A 76 -0.06 0.16 -2.69
C LYS A 76 0.75 0.25 -3.99
N VAL A 77 2.07 0.25 -3.87
CA VAL A 77 2.97 0.20 -5.02
C VAL A 77 3.33 -1.27 -5.26
N ASP A 78 2.85 -1.82 -6.37
CA ASP A 78 3.21 -3.18 -6.77
C ASP A 78 4.68 -3.21 -7.21
N TYR A 79 5.57 -3.65 -6.31
CA TYR A 79 7.01 -3.78 -6.57
C TYR A 79 7.37 -4.96 -7.47
N ALA A 80 6.40 -5.76 -7.91
CA ALA A 80 6.62 -6.73 -8.97
C ALA A 80 6.36 -6.06 -10.33
N PRO A 81 7.40 -5.58 -11.07
CA PRO A 81 7.27 -5.52 -12.50
C PRO A 81 7.26 -6.96 -12.96
N MET A 82 6.09 -7.61 -12.93
CA MET A 82 5.88 -8.71 -13.84
C MET A 82 6.05 -8.08 -15.23
N PRO A 83 7.12 -8.44 -15.98
CA PRO A 83 7.33 -7.91 -17.32
C PRO A 83 6.02 -8.12 -18.07
N ARG A 84 5.55 -7.13 -18.84
CA ARG A 84 4.28 -7.26 -19.58
C ARG A 84 4.19 -8.60 -20.35
N ALA A 85 5.33 -9.09 -20.83
CA ALA A 85 5.48 -10.40 -21.47
C ALA A 85 5.06 -11.61 -20.60
N LEU A 86 5.24 -11.58 -19.28
CA LEU A 86 4.90 -12.69 -18.38
C LEU A 86 3.48 -12.60 -17.80
N ARG A 87 2.82 -11.44 -17.88
CA ARG A 87 1.42 -11.28 -17.43
C ARG A 87 0.45 -12.17 -18.21
N GLY A 88 0.67 -12.36 -19.51
CA GLY A 88 -0.15 -13.24 -20.34
C GLY A 88 0.06 -14.74 -20.07
N VAL A 89 1.23 -15.14 -19.57
CA VAL A 89 1.57 -16.56 -19.38
C VAL A 89 0.94 -17.14 -18.12
N VAL A 90 0.81 -16.36 -17.04
CA VAL A 90 0.18 -16.83 -15.79
C VAL A 90 -1.34 -16.92 -15.91
N GLY A 91 -1.98 -16.11 -16.76
CA GLY A 91 -3.41 -16.25 -17.08
C GLY A 91 -3.77 -17.52 -17.88
N VAL A 92 -2.78 -18.18 -18.51
CA VAL A 92 -2.97 -19.41 -19.30
C VAL A 92 -2.81 -20.68 -18.45
N LEU A 93 -2.05 -20.61 -17.34
CA LEU A 93 -1.79 -21.76 -16.46
C LEU A 93 -2.86 -21.96 -15.36
N TRP A 94 -3.83 -21.04 -15.25
CA TRP A 94 -4.92 -21.08 -14.26
C TRP A 94 -6.31 -21.17 -14.91
N ARG A 95 -6.39 -21.77 -16.11
CA ARG A 95 -7.65 -22.18 -16.74
C ARG A 95 -7.79 -23.70 -16.77
#